data_AF-A0A3B9DZ92-F1
#
_entry.id   AF-A0A3B9DZ92-F1
#
_cell.length_a   1.000
_cell.length_b   1.000
_cell.length_c   1.000
_cell.angle_alpha   90.00
_cell.angle_beta   90.00
_cell.angle_gamma   90.00
#
_symmetry.space_group_name_H-M   'P 1'
#
loop_
_entity.id
_entity.type
_entity.pdbx_description
1 polymer ?
#
loop_
_entity_poly.entity_id
_entity_poly.type
_entity_poly.pdbx_seq_one_letter_code
_entity_poly.pdbx_strand_id
1 'polypeptide(L)'
;MNFDLTFPHYAKRMNQYILVIAVIGAGILFAWQGWAYAFAWGLGCLFHIFFFSLMLVKFNQWQRDKREVDFIGHRLVVFTMLRFILEIASCAAVIFTPLNILAYLGGLLTLPAATLGERLVGLIKE
;
A
#
# COMPACT_ATOMS: atom_id res chain seq x y z
N MET A 1 27.96 -7.29 -2.60
CA MET A 1 26.91 -7.53 -1.60
C MET A 1 25.64 -7.85 -2.37
N ASN A 2 25.15 -9.09 -2.32
CA ASN A 2 23.83 -9.40 -2.87
C ASN A 2 22.81 -8.75 -1.95
N PHE A 3 22.25 -7.62 -2.37
CA PHE A 3 21.13 -7.04 -1.65
C PHE A 3 19.97 -8.02 -1.71
N ASP A 4 19.35 -8.25 -0.57
CA ASP A 4 18.16 -9.07 -0.51
C ASP A 4 17.05 -8.41 -1.35
N LEU A 5 16.72 -9.03 -2.49
CA LEU A 5 15.67 -8.58 -3.41
C LEU A 5 14.27 -8.86 -2.86
N THR A 6 14.15 -9.38 -1.64
CA THR A 6 12.88 -9.67 -0.97
C THR A 6 11.99 -8.43 -0.89
N PHE A 7 12.52 -7.28 -0.45
CA PHE A 7 11.72 -6.05 -0.36
C PHE A 7 11.18 -5.57 -1.72
N PRO A 8 11.99 -5.37 -2.77
CA PRO A 8 11.48 -4.88 -4.04
C PRO A 8 10.51 -5.86 -4.73
N HIS A 9 10.71 -7.17 -4.57
CA HIS A 9 9.74 -8.16 -5.06
C HIS A 9 8.42 -8.13 -4.28
N TYR A 10 8.49 -8.00 -2.95
CA TYR A 10 7.31 -7.85 -2.10
C TYR A 10 6.52 -6.58 -2.45
N ALA A 11 7.18 -5.42 -2.54
CA ALA A 11 6.53 -4.14 -2.83
C ALA A 11 5.82 -4.14 -4.20
N LYS A 12 6.47 -4.69 -5.25
CA LYS A 12 5.85 -4.82 -6.58
C LYS A 12 4.62 -5.71 -6.56
N ARG A 13 4.71 -6.86 -5.88
CA ARG A 13 3.61 -7.83 -5.77
C ARG A 13 2.44 -7.27 -4.98
N MET A 14 2.72 -6.61 -3.86
CA MET A 14 1.71 -5.97 -3.03
C MET A 14 0.97 -4.86 -3.82
N ASN A 15 1.69 -4.06 -4.61
CA ASN A 15 1.08 -3.09 -5.51
C ASN A 15 0.14 -3.74 -6.53
N GLN A 16 0.52 -4.89 -7.10
CA GLN A 16 -0.35 -5.62 -8.03
C GLN A 16 -1.62 -6.13 -7.34
N TYR A 17 -1.51 -6.72 -6.15
CA TYR A 17 -2.68 -7.18 -5.40
C TYR A 17 -3.60 -6.04 -5.01
N ILE A 18 -3.05 -4.94 -4.50
CA ILE A 18 -3.82 -3.74 -4.16
C ILE A 18 -4.49 -3.19 -5.42
N LEU A 19 -3.82 -3.15 -6.56
CA LEU A 19 -4.41 -2.67 -7.81
C LEU A 19 -5.60 -3.53 -8.25
N VAL A 20 -5.48 -4.86 -8.19
CA VAL A 20 -6.60 -5.77 -8.51
C VAL A 20 -7.77 -5.54 -7.56
N ILE A 21 -7.51 -5.48 -6.25
CA ILE A 21 -8.52 -5.20 -5.23
C ILE A 21 -9.14 -3.81 -5.44
N ALA A 22 -8.33 -2.82 -5.82
CA ALA A 22 -8.75 -1.45 -6.09
C ALA A 22 -9.75 -1.41 -7.25
N VAL A 23 -9.42 -2.05 -8.38
CA VAL A 23 -10.29 -2.10 -9.57
C VAL A 23 -11.59 -2.82 -9.27
N ILE A 24 -11.53 -4.00 -8.64
CA ILE A 24 -12.73 -4.78 -8.30
C ILE A 24 -13.61 -4.01 -7.30
N GLY A 25 -13.02 -3.51 -6.21
CA GLY A 25 -13.74 -2.77 -5.18
C GLY A 25 -14.34 -1.46 -5.70
N ALA A 26 -13.61 -0.73 -6.55
CA ALA A 26 -14.10 0.48 -7.18
C ALA A 26 -15.29 0.17 -8.12
N GLY A 27 -15.22 -0.91 -8.91
CA GLY A 27 -16.32 -1.33 -9.78
C GLY A 27 -17.60 -1.65 -9.01
N ILE A 28 -17.48 -2.42 -7.92
CA ILE A 28 -18.61 -2.76 -7.05
C ILE A 28 -19.20 -1.51 -6.40
N LEU A 29 -18.36 -0.65 -5.81
CA LEU A 29 -18.81 0.58 -5.15
C LEU A 29 -19.41 1.58 -6.14
N PHE A 30 -18.88 1.66 -7.36
CA PHE A 30 -19.41 2.51 -8.41
C PHE A 30 -20.84 2.09 -8.78
N ALA A 31 -21.07 0.78 -8.96
CA ALA A 31 -22.38 0.25 -9.32
C ALA A 31 -23.41 0.38 -8.19
N TRP A 32 -22.98 0.26 -6.93
CA TRP A 32 -23.91 0.25 -5.79
C TRP A 32 -24.15 1.65 -5.19
N GLN A 33 -23.08 2.41 -4.94
CA GLN A 33 -23.12 3.66 -4.16
C GLN A 33 -22.72 4.88 -4.99
N GLY A 34 -22.32 4.68 -6.25
CA GLY A 34 -21.95 5.74 -7.18
C GLY A 34 -20.47 6.12 -7.16
N TRP A 35 -20.14 7.10 -8.00
CA TRP A 35 -18.76 7.46 -8.31
C TRP A 35 -17.96 7.99 -7.11
N ALA A 36 -18.59 8.70 -6.18
CA ALA A 36 -17.92 9.28 -5.02
C ALA A 36 -17.33 8.21 -4.08
N TYR A 37 -18.04 7.08 -3.90
CA TYR A 37 -17.58 5.96 -3.10
C TYR A 37 -16.44 5.21 -3.77
N ALA A 38 -16.56 4.95 -5.08
CA ALA A 38 -15.50 4.34 -5.87
C ALA A 38 -14.22 5.20 -5.86
N PHE A 39 -14.37 6.52 -5.93
CA PHE A 39 -13.26 7.46 -5.87
C PHE A 39 -12.60 7.50 -4.49
N ALA A 40 -13.38 7.55 -3.41
CA ALA A 40 -12.85 7.49 -2.04
C ALA A 40 -12.08 6.18 -1.78
N TRP A 41 -12.65 5.05 -2.18
CA TRP A 41 -11.99 3.74 -2.15
C TRP A 41 -10.68 3.73 -2.95
N GLY A 42 -10.74 4.24 -4.18
CA GLY A 42 -9.59 4.34 -5.07
C GLY A 42 -8.47 5.17 -4.45
N LEU A 43 -8.79 6.30 -3.81
CA LEU A 43 -7.80 7.14 -3.11
C LEU A 43 -7.11 6.40 -1.96
N GLY A 44 -7.85 5.62 -1.17
CA GLY A 44 -7.27 4.78 -0.11
C GLY A 44 -6.32 3.72 -0.68
N CYS A 45 -6.69 3.07 -1.79
CA CYS A 45 -5.82 2.10 -2.46
C CYS A 45 -4.58 2.76 -3.08
N LEU A 46 -4.76 3.92 -3.73
CA LEU A 46 -3.69 4.67 -4.37
C LEU A 46 -2.66 5.17 -3.36
N PHE A 47 -3.07 5.49 -2.13
CA PHE A 47 -2.14 5.83 -1.06
C PHE A 47 -1.07 4.74 -0.86
N HIS A 48 -1.49 3.47 -0.78
CA HIS A 48 -0.56 2.35 -0.61
C HIS A 48 0.32 2.13 -1.83
N ILE A 49 -0.27 2.17 -3.03
CA ILE A 49 0.47 2.02 -4.29
C ILE A 49 1.55 3.10 -4.40
N PHE A 50 1.18 4.35 -4.09
CA PHE A 50 2.11 5.48 -4.08
C PHE A 50 3.20 5.29 -3.04
N PHE A 51 2.85 4.89 -1.82
CA PHE A 51 3.80 4.65 -0.74
C PHE A 51 4.85 3.60 -1.11
N PHE A 52 4.44 2.42 -1.58
CA PHE A 52 5.38 1.36 -1.99
C PHE A 52 6.19 1.76 -3.22
N SER A 53 5.60 2.50 -4.17
CA SER A 53 6.32 3.00 -5.34
C SER A 53 7.42 3.99 -4.93
N LEU A 54 7.13 4.90 -4.01
CA LEU A 54 8.11 5.82 -3.44
C LEU A 54 9.22 5.07 -2.72
N MET A 55 8.88 4.05 -1.93
CA MET A 55 9.85 3.21 -1.24
C MET A 55 10.74 2.43 -2.21
N LEU A 56 10.19 1.92 -3.32
CA LEU A 56 10.98 1.28 -4.38
C LEU A 56 11.97 2.25 -5.01
N VAL A 57 11.55 3.49 -5.30
CA VAL A 57 12.44 4.53 -5.83
C VAL A 57 13.56 4.84 -4.85
N LYS A 58 13.24 5.03 -3.57
CA LYS A 58 14.24 5.30 -2.52
C LYS A 58 15.18 4.11 -2.29
N PHE A 59 14.66 2.89 -2.29
CA PHE A 59 15.46 1.67 -2.19
C PHE A 59 16.46 1.57 -3.34
N ASN A 60 15.99 1.73 -4.58
CA ASN A 60 16.85 1.72 -5.76
C ASN A 60 17.90 2.84 -5.71
N GLN A 61 17.52 4.03 -5.22
CA GLN A 61 18.47 5.14 -5.03
C GLN A 61 19.56 4.76 -4.02
N TRP A 62 19.20 4.22 -2.86
CA TRP A 62 20.18 3.80 -1.85
C TRP A 62 21.07 2.65 -2.32
N GLN A 63 20.53 1.72 -3.11
CA GLN A 63 21.33 0.68 -3.75
C GLN A 63 22.33 1.25 -4.76
N ARG A 64 21.91 2.22 -5.59
CA ARG A 64 22.80 2.91 -6.54
C ARG A 64 23.92 3.66 -5.83
N ASP A 65 23.61 4.26 -4.68
CA ASP A 65 24.57 4.95 -3.82
C ASP A 65 25.46 3.99 -3.01
N LYS A 66 25.32 2.66 -3.19
CA LYS A 66 26.04 1.61 -2.46
C LYS A 66 25.98 1.79 -0.94
N ARG A 67 24.83 2.27 -0.42
CA ARG A 67 24.61 2.42 1.02
C ARG A 67 24.64 1.06 1.71
N GLU A 68 25.03 1.06 2.98
CA GLU A 68 25.08 -0.15 3.80
C GLU A 68 23.69 -0.79 3.95
N VAL A 69 23.65 -2.12 4.06
CA VAL A 69 22.38 -2.86 4.19
C VAL A 69 21.65 -2.47 5.48
N ASP A 70 22.37 -2.28 6.59
CA ASP A 70 21.77 -1.86 7.86
C ASP A 70 21.14 -0.47 7.76
N PHE A 71 21.77 0.44 7.03
CA PHE A 71 21.22 1.78 6.75
C PHE A 71 19.90 1.69 5.96
N ILE A 72 19.86 0.84 4.93
CA ILE A 72 18.66 0.65 4.10
C ILE A 72 17.55 -0.03 4.91
N GLY A 73 17.88 -1.09 5.65
CA GLY A 73 16.95 -1.83 6.50
C GLY A 73 16.34 -0.96 7.59
N HIS A 74 17.16 -0.19 8.31
CA HIS A 74 16.67 0.71 9.37
C HIS A 74 15.70 1.75 8.80
N ARG A 75 16.03 2.37 7.66
CA ARG A 75 15.12 3.33 7.03
C ARG A 75 13.84 2.69 6.52
N LEU A 76 13.90 1.50 5.93
CA LEU A 76 12.72 0.75 5.51
C LEU A 76 11.75 0.53 6.68
N VAL A 77 12.26 0.13 7.85
CA VAL A 77 11.46 -0.03 9.06
C VAL A 77 10.85 1.31 9.50
N VAL A 78 11.65 2.38 9.58
CA VAL A 78 11.17 3.71 9.95
C VAL A 78 10.08 4.20 9.01
N PHE A 79 10.24 4.05 7.69
CA PHE A 79 9.22 4.41 6.72
C PHE A 79 7.96 3.56 6.86
N THR A 80 8.11 2.26 7.14
CA THR A 80 6.97 1.37 7.37
C THR A 80 6.17 1.79 8.61
N MET A 81 6.84 2.21 9.69
CA MET A 81 6.17 2.78 10.87
C MET A 81 5.52 4.13 10.55
N LEU A 82 6.20 4.97 9.79
CA LEU A 82 5.67 6.26 9.33
C LEU A 82 4.41 6.09 8.46
N ARG A 83 4.34 5.02 7.66
CA ARG A 83 3.16 4.69 6.84
C ARG A 83 1.89 4.69 7.68
N PHE A 84 1.90 4.04 8.84
CA PHE A 84 0.73 3.98 9.72
C PHE A 84 0.30 5.36 10.22
N ILE A 85 1.26 6.22 10.58
CA ILE A 85 0.99 7.61 10.98
C ILE A 85 0.38 8.40 9.80
N LEU A 86 0.92 8.20 8.60
CA LEU A 86 0.41 8.82 7.38
C LEU A 86 -0.99 8.31 7.02
N GLU A 87 -1.29 7.03 7.21
CA GLU A 87 -2.64 6.46 7.06
C GLU A 87 -3.63 7.16 8.00
N ILE A 88 -3.30 7.30 9.28
CA ILE A 88 -4.14 8.01 10.26
C ILE A 88 -4.33 9.48 9.85
N ALA A 89 -3.25 10.18 9.51
CA ALA A 89 -3.30 11.57 9.08
C ALA A 89 -4.15 11.74 7.82
N SER A 90 -4.05 10.81 6.87
CA SER A 90 -4.84 10.82 5.64
C SER A 90 -6.32 10.56 5.89
N CYS A 91 -6.67 9.63 6.79
CA CYS A 91 -8.03 9.44 7.26
C CYS A 91 -8.59 10.71 7.91
N ALA A 92 -7.81 11.36 8.77
CA ALA A 92 -8.21 12.62 9.41
C ALA A 92 -8.43 13.72 8.37
N ALA A 93 -7.57 13.81 7.34
CA ALA A 93 -7.73 14.77 6.25
C ALA A 93 -9.02 14.54 5.45
N VAL A 94 -9.40 13.28 5.22
CA VAL A 94 -10.64 12.92 4.49
C VAL A 94 -11.90 13.41 5.19
N ILE A 95 -11.91 13.54 6.53
CA ILE A 95 -13.05 14.09 7.30
C ILE A 95 -13.41 15.52 6.83
N PHE A 96 -12.42 16.30 6.39
CA PHE A 96 -12.61 17.66 5.91
C PHE A 96 -13.01 17.75 4.43
N THR A 97 -13.25 16.61 3.77
CA THR A 97 -13.61 16.52 2.36
C THR A 97 -15.02 15.95 2.21
N PRO A 98 -15.70 16.12 1.06
CA PRO A 98 -17.00 15.48 0.80
C PRO A 98 -16.89 13.96 0.52
N LEU A 99 -15.70 13.37 0.67
CA LEU A 99 -15.48 11.95 0.40
C LEU A 99 -16.00 11.07 1.53
N ASN A 100 -16.50 9.89 1.17
CA ASN A 100 -16.97 8.94 2.16
C ASN A 100 -15.80 8.30 2.91
N ILE A 101 -15.73 8.54 4.23
CA ILE A 101 -14.65 8.01 5.09
C ILE A 101 -14.62 6.48 5.16
N LEU A 102 -15.78 5.82 5.12
CA LEU A 102 -15.84 4.35 5.20
C LEU A 102 -15.30 3.71 3.92
N ALA A 103 -15.64 4.28 2.76
CA ALA A 103 -15.09 3.84 1.49
C ALA A 103 -13.57 4.07 1.42
N TYR A 104 -13.09 5.22 1.90
CA TYR A 104 -11.67 5.52 2.00
C TYR A 104 -10.92 4.56 2.92
N LEU A 105 -11.47 4.34 4.13
CA LEU A 105 -10.93 3.39 5.10
C LEU A 105 -10.90 1.96 4.54
N GLY A 106 -11.96 1.57 3.81
CA GLY A 106 -11.98 0.31 3.07
C GLY A 106 -10.80 0.20 2.11
N GLY A 107 -10.52 1.28 1.35
CA GLY A 107 -9.36 1.36 0.47
C GLY A 107 -8.03 1.21 1.21
N LEU A 108 -7.90 1.78 2.41
CA LEU A 108 -6.71 1.61 3.26
C LEU A 108 -6.58 0.19 3.83
N LEU A 109 -7.69 -0.49 4.14
CA LEU A 109 -7.67 -1.86 4.65
C LEU A 109 -7.30 -2.92 3.59
N THR A 110 -7.18 -2.53 2.33
CA THR A 110 -6.75 -3.43 1.24
C THR A 110 -5.35 -3.99 1.47
N LEU A 111 -4.44 -3.23 2.07
CA LEU A 111 -3.08 -3.70 2.34
C LEU A 111 -3.03 -4.80 3.43
N PRO A 112 -3.65 -4.61 4.62
CA PRO A 112 -3.81 -5.70 5.59
C PRO A 112 -4.49 -6.93 4.97
N ALA A 113 -5.56 -6.74 4.20
CA ALA A 113 -6.27 -7.84 3.53
C ALA A 113 -5.37 -8.59 2.53
N ALA A 114 -4.63 -7.87 1.69
CA ALA A 114 -3.70 -8.45 0.73
C ALA A 114 -2.54 -9.18 1.42
N THR A 115 -2.05 -8.66 2.55
CA THR A 115 -0.99 -9.29 3.35
C THR A 115 -1.47 -10.59 4.00
N LEU A 116 -2.69 -10.61 4.53
CA LEU A 116 -3.30 -11.83 5.08
C LEU A 116 -3.54 -12.87 3.97
N GLY A 117 -4.08 -12.44 2.83
CA GLY A 117 -4.27 -13.30 1.65
C GLY A 117 -2.96 -13.94 1.17
N GLU A 118 -1.87 -13.16 1.12
CA GLU A 118 -0.55 -13.69 0.76
C GLU A 118 -0.07 -14.77 1.75
N ARG A 119 -0.21 -14.53 3.06
CA ARG A 119 0.17 -15.51 4.08
C ARG A 119 -0.64 -16.80 3.98
N LEU A 120 -1.95 -16.69 3.73
CA LEU A 120 -2.81 -17.85 3.55
C LEU A 120 -2.42 -18.68 2.31
N VAL A 121 -2.12 -18.03 1.19
CA VAL A 121 -1.65 -18.73 -0.02
C VAL A 121 -0.28 -19.37 0.21
N GLY A 122 0.59 -18.74 1.00
CA GLY A 122 1.87 -19.33 1.40
C GLY A 122 1.70 -20.63 2.19
N LEU A 123 0.80 -20.64 3.17
CA LEU A 123 0.51 -21.82 4.01
C LEU A 123 -0.12 -22.99 3.25
N ILE A 124 -0.85 -22.74 2.16
CA ILE A 124 -1.48 -23.79 1.34
C ILE A 124 -0.46 -24.44 0.38
N LYS A 125 0.67 -23.77 0.12
CA LYS A 125 1.72 -24.25 -0.79
C LYS A 125 2.83 -25.04 -0.08
N GLU A 126 2.88 -25.00 1.25
CA GLU A 126 3.66 -25.93 2.09
C GLU A 126 2.88 -27.24 2.31
#